data_AF-A0A7H1MYK7-F1
#
_entry.id   AF-A0A7H1MYK7-F1
#
_cell.length_a   1.000
_cell.length_b   1.000
_cell.length_c   1.000
_cell.angle_alpha   90.00
_cell.angle_beta   90.00
_cell.angle_gamma   90.00
#
_symmetry.space_group_name_H-M   'P 1'
#
loop_
_entity.id
_entity.type
_entity.pdbx_description
1 polymer ?
#
loop_
_entity_poly.entity_id
_entity_poly.type
_entity_poly.pdbx_seq_one_letter_code
_entity_poly.pdbx_strand_id
1 'polypeptide(L)'
;MPIIEIRFIKDVVAPTPEQKRQLIERLTEDFIQICGEVTRPFVYCLISETPQMEWGISGVPMPDLAYLTGERRAKEIDNANSLMQQMAAQAQMRSSGAAPVAEHSDRIGILGRTANVGPG
;
A
#
# COMPACT_ATOMS: atom_id res chain seq x y z
N MET A 1 -1.06 -19.81 23.27
CA MET A 1 -1.95 -18.76 23.78
C MET A 1 -2.00 -17.63 22.75
N PRO A 2 -2.85 -17.73 21.72
CA PRO A 2 -3.02 -16.65 20.73
C PRO A 2 -3.65 -15.40 21.36
N ILE A 3 -3.24 -14.24 20.86
CA ILE A 3 -3.75 -12.93 21.29
C ILE A 3 -4.20 -12.16 20.05
N ILE A 4 -5.42 -11.64 20.10
CA ILE A 4 -5.97 -10.67 19.16
C ILE A 4 -5.92 -9.33 19.87
N GLU A 5 -5.11 -8.38 19.39
CA GLU A 5 -5.08 -7.02 19.91
C GLU A 5 -5.69 -6.06 18.90
N ILE A 6 -6.72 -5.33 19.34
CA ILE A 6 -7.38 -4.29 18.56
C ILE A 6 -6.97 -2.95 19.15
N ARG A 7 -6.34 -2.11 18.32
CA ARG A 7 -5.93 -0.76 18.71
C ARG A 7 -6.73 0.26 17.92
N PHE A 8 -7.39 1.19 18.60
CA PHE A 8 -8.12 2.27 17.95
C PHE A 8 -8.21 3.53 18.80
N ILE A 9 -8.66 4.62 18.17
CA ILE A 9 -8.84 5.92 18.84
C ILE A 9 -10.09 5.86 19.73
N LYS A 10 -9.92 6.23 20.99
CA LYS A 10 -10.96 6.25 22.00
C LYS A 10 -12.15 7.11 21.57
N ASP A 11 -13.36 6.58 21.75
CA ASP A 11 -14.64 7.24 21.47
C ASP A 11 -14.88 7.61 19.99
N VAL A 12 -14.06 7.08 19.06
CA VAL A 12 -14.22 7.31 17.60
C VAL A 12 -14.73 6.06 16.87
N VAL A 13 -14.06 4.92 17.05
CA VAL A 13 -14.33 3.70 16.26
C VAL A 13 -15.44 2.86 16.87
N ALA A 14 -15.38 2.62 18.19
CA ALA A 14 -16.37 1.86 18.95
C ALA A 14 -16.80 2.69 20.18
N PRO A 15 -17.60 3.75 19.99
CA PRO A 15 -17.94 4.69 21.07
C PRO A 15 -18.80 4.08 22.18
N THR A 16 -19.46 2.95 21.93
CA THR A 16 -20.32 2.30 22.93
C THR A 16 -19.66 1.08 23.57
N PRO A 17 -19.90 0.81 24.88
CA PRO A 17 -19.44 -0.42 25.52
C PRO A 17 -19.93 -1.69 24.82
N GLU A 18 -21.14 -1.66 24.26
CA GLU A 18 -21.72 -2.79 23.54
C GLU A 18 -20.96 -3.11 22.25
N GLN A 19 -20.53 -2.11 21.48
CA GLN A 19 -19.67 -2.34 20.31
C GLN A 19 -18.34 -2.98 20.71
N LYS A 20 -17.73 -2.56 21.83
CA LYS A 20 -16.50 -3.17 22.35
C LYS A 20 -16.70 -4.62 22.77
N ARG A 21 -17.83 -4.93 23.43
CA ARG A 21 -18.20 -6.31 23.77
C ARG A 21 -18.38 -7.18 22.53
N GLN A 22 -19.06 -6.66 21.50
CA GLN A 22 -19.26 -7.37 20.23
C GLN A 22 -17.95 -7.62 19.49
N LEU A 23 -16.98 -6.70 19.53
CA LEU A 23 -15.65 -6.92 18.97
C LEU A 23 -14.94 -8.10 19.65
N ILE A 24 -14.98 -8.17 20.98
CA ILE A 24 -14.39 -9.27 21.75
C ILE A 24 -15.05 -10.59 21.36
N GLU A 25 -16.38 -10.65 21.38
CA GLU A 25 -17.13 -11.89 21.13
C GLU A 25 -16.95 -12.40 19.70
N ARG A 26 -17.15 -11.54 18.71
CA ARG A 26 -17.16 -11.95 17.30
C ARG A 26 -15.77 -12.30 16.78
N LEU A 27 -14.75 -11.49 17.10
CA LEU A 27 -13.39 -11.80 16.66
C LEU A 27 -12.84 -13.06 17.34
N THR A 28 -13.24 -13.32 18.59
CA THR A 28 -12.91 -14.56 19.28
C THR A 28 -13.59 -15.76 18.62
N GLU A 29 -14.88 -15.66 18.30
CA GLU A 29 -15.60 -16.76 17.67
C GLU A 29 -15.10 -17.05 16.25
N ASP A 30 -14.84 -16.01 15.45
CA ASP A 30 -14.26 -16.17 14.12
C ASP A 30 -12.88 -16.85 14.18
N PHE A 31 -12.05 -16.46 15.16
CA PHE A 31 -10.75 -17.11 15.38
C PHE A 31 -10.91 -18.60 15.71
N ILE A 32 -11.84 -18.95 16.60
CA ILE A 32 -12.12 -20.34 16.96
C ILE A 32 -12.67 -21.12 15.77
N GLN A 33 -13.53 -20.51 14.94
CA GLN A 33 -14.08 -21.13 13.75
C GLN A 33 -12.97 -21.49 12.74
N ILE A 34 -11.95 -20.63 12.60
CA ILE A 34 -10.83 -20.82 11.68
C ILE A 34 -9.82 -21.83 12.24
N CYS A 35 -9.48 -21.72 13.53
CA CYS A 35 -8.39 -22.47 14.15
C CYS A 35 -8.83 -23.76 14.86
N GLY A 36 -10.13 -23.96 15.03
CA GLY A 36 -10.76 -25.12 15.66
C GLY A 36 -11.05 -24.92 17.15
N GLU A 37 -12.08 -25.62 17.64
CA GLU A 37 -12.63 -25.51 19.00
C GLU A 37 -11.61 -25.70 20.12
N VAL A 38 -10.53 -26.45 19.86
CA VAL A 38 -9.40 -26.65 20.78
C VAL A 38 -8.74 -25.33 21.22
N THR A 39 -8.90 -24.23 20.45
CA THR A 39 -8.31 -22.93 20.79
C THR A 39 -9.14 -22.11 21.77
N ARG A 40 -10.42 -22.44 22.01
CA ARG A 40 -11.34 -21.65 22.86
C ARG A 40 -10.78 -21.27 24.24
N PRO A 41 -10.12 -22.16 25.00
CA PRO A 41 -9.60 -21.79 26.32
C PRO A 41 -8.31 -20.96 26.26
N PHE A 42 -7.71 -20.75 25.07
CA PHE A 42 -6.37 -20.18 24.93
C PHE A 42 -6.31 -18.86 24.15
N VAL A 43 -7.40 -18.47 23.50
CA VAL A 43 -7.49 -17.22 22.74
C VAL A 43 -7.89 -16.07 23.64
N TYR A 44 -7.15 -14.97 23.53
CA TYR A 44 -7.42 -13.72 24.25
C TYR A 44 -7.72 -12.63 23.23
N CYS A 45 -8.72 -11.79 23.51
CA CYS A 45 -9.00 -10.59 22.72
C CYS A 45 -8.87 -9.35 23.61
N LEU A 46 -8.01 -8.42 23.19
CA LEU A 46 -7.65 -7.22 23.92
C LEU A 46 -8.08 -6.00 23.12
N ILE A 47 -8.59 -4.98 23.83
CA ILE A 47 -8.90 -3.67 23.27
C ILE A 47 -7.98 -2.64 23.93
N SER A 48 -7.19 -1.95 23.11
CA SER A 48 -6.30 -0.88 23.53
C SER A 48 -6.76 0.43 22.88
N GLU A 49 -7.24 1.35 23.71
CA GLU A 49 -7.74 2.65 23.26
C GLU A 49 -6.65 3.73 23.40
N THR A 50 -6.38 4.46 22.33
CA THR A 50 -5.49 5.63 22.35
C THR A 50 -6.33 6.91 22.48
N PRO A 51 -5.96 7.86 23.36
CA PRO A 51 -6.64 9.15 23.43
C PRO A 51 -6.69 9.85 22.08
N GLN A 52 -7.71 10.68 21.88
CA GLN A 52 -7.80 11.53 20.70
C GLN A 52 -6.59 12.46 20.63
N MET A 53 -6.14 12.74 19.42
CA MET A 53 -4.94 13.51 19.07
C MET A 53 -3.61 12.85 19.45
N GLU A 54 -3.61 11.64 20.00
CA GLU A 54 -2.40 10.87 20.30
C GLU A 54 -2.17 9.71 19.31
N TRP A 55 -3.03 9.58 18.30
CA TRP A 55 -2.83 8.71 17.14
C TRP A 55 -2.63 9.58 15.90
N GLY A 56 -1.56 9.34 15.13
CA GLY A 56 -1.28 10.10 13.91
C GLY A 56 -1.43 9.29 12.62
N ILE A 57 -1.83 9.94 11.54
CA ILE A 57 -1.69 9.44 10.17
C ILE A 57 -1.09 10.56 9.30
N SER A 58 -0.06 10.25 8.51
CA SER A 58 0.68 11.23 7.69
C SER A 58 1.20 12.44 8.49
N GLY A 59 1.53 12.24 9.78
CA GLY A 59 1.95 13.32 10.68
C GLY A 59 0.83 14.21 11.20
N VAL A 60 -0.44 13.88 10.92
CA VAL A 60 -1.61 14.62 11.41
C VAL A 60 -2.23 13.88 12.60
N PRO A 61 -2.37 14.51 13.78
CA PRO A 61 -3.06 13.93 14.93
C PRO A 61 -4.56 13.70 14.66
N MET A 62 -5.10 12.56 15.09
CA MET A 62 -6.45 12.07 14.75
C MET A 62 -7.40 12.05 15.96
N PRO A 63 -8.71 12.29 15.75
CA PRO A 63 -9.36 12.46 14.46
C PRO A 63 -9.31 13.91 13.95
N ASP A 64 -8.92 14.10 12.69
CA ASP A 64 -9.10 15.38 11.99
C ASP A 64 -9.94 15.13 10.73
N LEU A 65 -11.25 15.43 10.83
CA LEU A 65 -12.17 15.21 9.72
C LEU A 65 -11.85 16.06 8.50
N ALA A 66 -11.39 17.30 8.69
CA ALA A 66 -11.07 18.20 7.58
C ALA A 66 -9.87 17.68 6.79
N TYR A 67 -8.87 17.12 7.48
CA TYR A 67 -7.78 16.42 6.81
C TYR A 67 -8.26 15.11 6.17
N LEU A 68 -9.03 14.28 6.90
CA LEU A 68 -9.46 12.96 6.43
C LEU A 68 -10.31 13.00 5.16
N THR A 69 -11.12 14.06 4.98
CA THR A 69 -12.02 14.23 3.82
C THR A 69 -11.60 15.33 2.84
N GLY A 70 -10.55 16.10 3.16
CA GLY A 70 -10.11 17.22 2.36
C GLY A 70 -9.24 16.85 1.16
N GLU A 71 -9.11 17.79 0.21
CA GLU A 71 -8.32 17.61 -1.01
C GLU A 71 -6.84 17.29 -0.74
N ARG A 72 -6.29 17.81 0.37
CA ARG A 72 -4.90 17.57 0.74
C ARG A 72 -4.61 16.08 0.84
N ARG A 73 -5.39 15.35 1.63
CA ARG A 73 -5.18 13.91 1.85
C ARG A 73 -5.48 13.10 0.59
N ALA A 74 -6.49 13.49 -0.20
CA ALA A 74 -6.77 12.86 -1.50
C ALA A 74 -5.56 12.93 -2.42
N LYS A 75 -4.95 14.12 -2.58
CA LYS A 75 -3.75 14.32 -3.40
C LYS A 75 -2.54 13.53 -2.87
N GLU A 76 -2.37 13.46 -1.55
CA GLU A 76 -1.31 12.65 -0.92
C GLU A 76 -1.47 11.15 -1.27
N ILE A 77 -2.69 10.62 -1.25
CA ILE A 77 -2.99 9.23 -1.63
C ILE A 77 -2.74 9.00 -3.13
N ASP A 78 -3.22 9.89 -4.00
CA ASP A 78 -3.04 9.77 -5.45
C ASP A 78 -1.56 9.78 -5.84
N ASN A 79 -0.79 10.68 -5.24
CA ASN A 79 0.66 10.75 -5.44
C ASN A 79 1.37 9.47 -4.99
N ALA A 80 1.02 8.96 -3.81
CA ALA A 80 1.60 7.72 -3.29
C ALA A 80 1.29 6.52 -4.19
N ASN A 81 0.03 6.38 -4.63
CA ASN A 81 -0.40 5.30 -5.51
C ASN A 81 0.29 5.37 -6.88
N SER A 82 0.38 6.57 -7.47
CA SER A 82 1.05 6.78 -8.76
C SER A 82 2.52 6.41 -8.69
N LEU A 83 3.21 6.81 -7.61
CA LEU A 83 4.62 6.47 -7.41
C LEU A 83 4.81 4.95 -7.26
N MET A 84 3.96 4.28 -6.48
CA MET A 84 4.03 2.82 -6.31
C MET A 84 3.81 2.07 -7.63
N GLN A 85 2.89 2.53 -8.48
CA GLN A 85 2.67 1.97 -9.82
C GLN A 85 3.90 2.14 -10.73
N GLN A 86 4.53 3.32 -10.69
CA GLN A 86 5.77 3.56 -11.43
C GLN A 86 6.92 2.67 -10.94
N MET A 87 7.06 2.49 -9.62
CA MET A 87 8.06 1.59 -9.04
C MET A 87 7.82 0.14 -9.44
N ALA A 88 6.58 -0.33 -9.40
CA ALA A 88 6.21 -1.68 -9.81
C ALA A 88 6.52 -1.91 -11.30
N ALA A 89 6.18 -0.95 -12.17
CA ALA A 89 6.49 -1.02 -13.60
C ALA A 89 8.00 -1.05 -13.86
N GLN A 90 8.78 -0.22 -13.16
CA GLN A 90 10.24 -0.23 -13.26
C GLN A 90 10.84 -1.55 -12.77
N ALA A 91 10.35 -2.10 -11.65
CA ALA A 91 10.79 -3.39 -11.13
C ALA A 91 10.51 -4.52 -12.13
N GLN A 92 9.35 -4.48 -12.80
CA GLN A 92 8.99 -5.44 -13.85
C GLN A 92 9.90 -5.30 -15.09
N MET A 93 10.21 -4.07 -15.52
CA MET A 93 11.15 -3.84 -16.62
C MET A 93 12.58 -4.34 -16.29
N ARG A 94 13.02 -4.14 -15.05
CA ARG A 94 14.31 -4.63 -14.55
C ARG A 94 14.37 -6.15 -14.45
N SER A 95 13.28 -6.81 -14.05
CA SER A 95 13.22 -8.27 -13.97
C SER A 95 13.06 -8.93 -15.35
N SER A 96 12.48 -8.23 -16.33
CA SER A 96 12.32 -8.72 -17.71
C SER A 96 13.54 -8.51 -18.62
N GLY A 97 14.64 -7.92 -18.12
CA GLY A 97 15.88 -7.74 -18.89
C GLY A 97 15.78 -6.79 -20.10
N ALA A 98 14.78 -5.91 -20.15
CA ALA A 98 14.66 -4.93 -21.23
C ALA A 98 15.66 -3.78 -20.99
N ALA A 99 16.79 -3.80 -21.68
CA ALA A 99 17.72 -2.68 -21.72
C ALA A 99 17.00 -1.42 -22.26
N PRO A 100 17.27 -0.22 -21.71
CA PRO A 100 16.75 1.00 -22.30
C PRO A 100 17.33 1.14 -23.71
N VAL A 101 16.44 1.22 -24.70
CA VAL A 101 16.82 1.49 -26.09
C VAL A 101 17.40 2.89 -26.10
N ALA A 102 18.72 2.99 -26.14
CA ALA A 102 19.40 4.25 -26.42
C ALA A 102 19.09 4.60 -27.88
N GLU A 103 18.37 5.70 -28.11
CA GLU A 103 18.26 6.30 -29.44
C GLU A 103 19.66 6.67 -29.93
N HIS A 104 20.23 5.82 -30.78
CA HIS A 104 21.44 6.15 -31.52
C HIS A 104 21.03 6.99 -32.72
N SER A 105 21.20 8.30 -32.59
CA SER A 105 21.16 9.25 -33.70
C SER A 105 22.27 8.89 -34.69
N ASP A 106 21.95 8.09 -35.71
CA ASP A 106 22.79 7.90 -36.89
C ASP A 106 22.85 9.21 -37.69
N ARG A 107 23.85 10.04 -37.35
CA ARG A 107 24.33 11.11 -38.22
C ARG A 107 25.63 10.66 -38.89
N ILE A 108 25.46 10.25 -40.14
CA ILE A 108 26.33 10.52 -41.29
C ILE A 108 27.79 10.04 -41.18
N GLY A 109 28.13 9.01 -41.94
CA GLY A 109 29.53 8.65 -42.17
C GLY A 109 29.76 7.52 -43.18
N ILE A 110 29.84 7.87 -44.47
CA ILE A 110 30.66 7.22 -45.50
C ILE A 110 30.11 5.89 -46.08
N LEU A 111 29.37 5.99 -47.18
CA LEU A 111 29.18 4.91 -48.14
C LEU A 111 30.06 5.16 -49.36
N GLY A 112 31.05 4.28 -49.55
CA GLY A 112 31.96 4.27 -50.67
C GLY A 112 31.32 3.72 -51.96
N ARG A 113 31.67 4.37 -53.07
CA ARG A 113 32.20 3.77 -54.30
C ARG A 113 31.46 2.54 -54.85
N THR A 114 30.56 2.77 -55.80
CA THR A 114 30.45 1.95 -57.03
C THR A 114 29.83 2.77 -58.17
N ALA A 115 30.60 3.01 -59.23
CA ALA A 115 30.05 3.28 -60.56
C ALA A 115 31.09 2.81 -61.59
N ASN A 116 30.88 1.57 -62.02
CA ASN A 116 31.53 0.91 -63.14
C ASN A 116 30.87 1.42 -64.42
N VAL A 117 31.63 2.04 -65.33
CA VAL A 117 31.17 2.38 -66.68
C VAL A 117 32.18 1.79 -67.66
N GLY A 118 31.75 0.74 -68.37
CA GLY A 118 32.38 0.26 -69.60
C GLY A 118 31.57 0.71 -70.84
N PRO A 119 31.89 0.20 -72.03
CA PRO A 119 32.91 0.79 -72.90
C PRO A 119 32.33 1.29 -74.24
N GLY A 120 33.03 2.23 -74.87
CA GLY A 120 32.75 2.76 -76.21
C GLY A 120 33.74 3.86 -76.57
#